data_AF-A0A2S0LFL4-F1
#
_entry.id   AF-A0A2S0LFL4-F1
#
_cell.length_a   1.000
_cell.length_b   1.000
_cell.length_c   1.000
_cell.angle_alpha   90.00
_cell.angle_beta   90.00
_cell.angle_gamma   90.00
#
_symmetry.space_group_name_H-M   'P 1'
#
loop_
_entity.id
_entity.type
_entity.pdbx_description
1 polymer ?
#
loop_
_entity_poly.entity_id
_entity_poly.type
_entity_poly.pdbx_seq_one_letter_code
_entity_poly.pdbx_strand_id
1 'polypeptide(L)'
;MEQDFLTNFITKIQQEQEQKDAEEKRKNHFKTIGKKGGLAKKKSALFSKTISAKLTEKEFEILRIKAEKLNLKISKYVRLVLTEKELKVNEFKTDEVLLSYGNNFNRIKNLLRNREFSSLENKAEIMREIEGVTKLIYNYLYQNRVRDE
;
A
#
# COMPACT_ATOMS: atom_id res chain seq x y z
N MET A 1 -54.61 37.89 -30.83
CA MET A 1 -53.67 36.75 -31.02
C MET A 1 -52.32 37.10 -30.39
N GLU A 2 -52.23 37.15 -29.06
CA GLU A 2 -50.94 37.42 -28.36
C GLU A 2 -50.68 36.48 -27.17
N GLN A 3 -51.69 35.74 -26.72
CA GLN A 3 -51.63 34.86 -25.55
C GLN A 3 -50.85 33.54 -25.79
N ASP A 4 -50.48 33.25 -27.04
CA ASP A 4 -49.87 32.00 -27.45
C ASP A 4 -48.33 32.05 -27.43
N PHE A 5 -47.72 33.21 -27.70
CA PHE A 5 -46.26 33.34 -27.79
C PHE A 5 -45.58 33.22 -26.41
N LEU A 6 -46.07 33.96 -25.42
CA LEU A 6 -45.49 33.95 -24.06
C LEU A 6 -45.62 32.57 -23.40
N THR A 7 -46.76 31.92 -23.57
CA THR A 7 -47.04 30.59 -23.01
C THR A 7 -46.14 29.53 -23.66
N ASN A 8 -45.97 29.57 -24.99
CA ASN A 8 -45.06 28.68 -25.71
C ASN A 8 -43.59 28.95 -25.35
N PHE A 9 -43.21 30.21 -25.11
CA PHE A 9 -41.87 30.58 -24.68
C PHE A 9 -41.55 30.06 -23.27
N ILE A 10 -42.45 30.24 -22.30
CA ILE A 10 -42.30 29.72 -20.94
C ILE A 10 -42.21 28.19 -20.95
N THR A 11 -43.08 27.52 -21.71
CA THR A 11 -43.09 26.06 -21.82
C THR A 11 -41.77 25.53 -22.40
N LYS A 12 -41.22 26.22 -23.41
CA LYS A 12 -39.94 25.84 -24.02
C LYS A 12 -38.77 26.02 -23.05
N ILE A 13 -38.73 27.11 -22.28
CA ILE A 13 -37.71 27.32 -21.24
C ILE A 13 -37.79 26.22 -20.17
N GLN A 14 -39.00 25.86 -19.76
CA GLN A 14 -39.20 24.82 -18.75
C GLN A 14 -38.71 23.45 -19.24
N GLN A 15 -39.00 23.09 -20.50
CA GLN A 15 -38.51 21.87 -21.13
C GLN A 15 -36.98 21.86 -21.26
N GLU A 16 -36.37 22.98 -21.66
CA GLU A 16 -34.90 23.11 -21.74
C GLU A 16 -34.25 22.99 -20.35
N GLN A 17 -34.89 23.51 -19.30
CA GLN A 17 -34.40 23.38 -17.93
C GLN A 17 -34.53 21.94 -17.40
N GLU A 18 -35.65 21.27 -17.65
CA GLU A 18 -35.84 19.86 -17.29
C GLU A 18 -34.82 18.94 -17.98
N GLN A 19 -34.48 19.22 -19.24
CA GLN A 19 -33.43 18.50 -19.96
C GLN A 19 -32.05 18.71 -19.33
N LYS A 20 -31.69 19.95 -18.98
CA LYS A 20 -30.42 20.25 -18.28
C LYS A 20 -30.33 19.55 -16.93
N ASP A 21 -31.41 19.58 -16.14
CA ASP A 21 -31.46 18.92 -14.84
C ASP A 21 -31.34 17.39 -14.96
N ALA A 22 -31.96 16.80 -16.00
CA ALA A 22 -31.85 15.37 -16.28
C ALA A 22 -30.43 14.95 -16.70
N GLU A 23 -29.77 15.74 -17.55
CA GLU A 23 -28.38 15.53 -17.92
C GLU A 23 -27.43 15.63 -16.73
N GLU A 24 -27.66 16.61 -15.84
CA GLU A 24 -26.84 16.77 -14.65
C GLU A 24 -27.03 15.61 -13.66
N LYS A 25 -28.27 15.17 -13.44
CA LYS A 25 -28.57 13.96 -12.64
C LYS A 25 -27.87 12.73 -13.21
N ARG A 26 -27.92 12.55 -14.53
CA ARG A 26 -27.24 11.45 -15.22
C ARG A 26 -25.72 11.52 -15.05
N LYS A 27 -25.11 12.70 -15.22
CA LYS A 27 -23.67 12.93 -15.01
C LYS A 27 -23.25 12.64 -13.57
N ASN A 28 -24.05 13.07 -12.59
CA ASN A 28 -23.80 12.82 -11.18
C ASN A 28 -23.93 11.34 -10.82
N HIS A 29 -24.91 10.63 -11.39
CA HIS A 29 -25.06 9.18 -11.24
C HIS A 29 -23.79 8.45 -11.68
N PHE A 30 -23.27 8.74 -12.88
CA PHE A 30 -22.04 8.12 -13.39
C PHE A 30 -20.79 8.50 -12.57
N LYS A 31 -20.69 9.74 -12.06
CA LYS A 31 -19.63 10.12 -11.11
C LYS A 31 -19.70 9.29 -9.82
N THR A 32 -20.88 9.01 -9.29
CA THR A 32 -21.02 8.19 -8.07
C THR A 32 -20.64 6.74 -8.31
N ILE A 33 -20.97 6.18 -9.48
CA ILE A 33 -20.56 4.82 -9.89
C ILE A 33 -19.04 4.75 -10.09
N GLY A 34 -18.44 5.72 -10.78
CA GLY A 34 -16.97 5.79 -10.93
C GLY A 34 -16.23 5.89 -9.59
N LYS A 35 -16.79 6.60 -8.61
CA LYS A 35 -16.26 6.62 -7.23
C LYS A 35 -16.36 5.26 -6.52
N LYS A 36 -17.34 4.42 -6.87
CA LYS A 36 -17.49 3.05 -6.31
C LYS A 36 -16.53 2.03 -6.92
N GLY A 37 -15.96 2.32 -8.10
CA GLY A 37 -14.92 1.49 -8.74
C GLY A 37 -13.51 1.69 -8.14
N GLY A 38 -13.31 2.73 -7.32
CA GLY A 38 -12.10 2.86 -6.51
C GLY A 38 -12.14 1.86 -5.35
N LEU A 39 -11.00 1.22 -5.05
CA LEU A 39 -10.86 0.31 -3.92
C LEU A 39 -11.45 0.96 -2.66
N ALA A 40 -12.50 0.36 -2.09
CA ALA A 40 -13.22 0.94 -0.97
C ALA A 40 -12.24 1.23 0.19
N LYS A 41 -12.05 2.50 0.54
CA LYS A 41 -11.28 2.86 1.74
C LYS A 41 -11.98 2.19 2.93
N LYS A 42 -11.26 1.31 3.65
CA LYS A 42 -11.78 0.62 4.84
C LYS A 42 -12.39 1.68 5.77
N LYS A 43 -13.71 1.61 6.00
CA LYS A 43 -14.47 2.54 6.86
C LYS A 43 -14.17 2.38 8.35
N SER A 44 -13.41 1.36 8.74
CA SER A 44 -12.95 1.22 10.12
C SER A 44 -11.92 2.32 10.40
N ALA A 45 -12.26 3.26 11.29
CA ALA A 45 -11.27 4.17 11.84
C ALA A 45 -10.12 3.32 12.42
N LEU A 46 -8.90 3.49 11.89
CA LEU A 46 -7.74 2.71 12.29
C LEU A 46 -7.52 2.75 13.82
N PHE A 47 -8.02 3.83 14.46
CA PHE A 47 -8.05 4.04 15.90
C PHE A 47 -9.43 4.58 16.32
N SER A 48 -10.26 3.72 16.91
CA SER A 48 -11.62 4.08 17.35
C SER A 48 -11.68 4.66 18.77
N LYS A 49 -10.58 4.57 19.54
CA LYS A 49 -10.51 4.99 20.94
C LYS A 49 -9.21 5.74 21.24
N THR A 50 -9.31 6.76 22.09
CA THR A 50 -8.18 7.54 22.62
C THR A 50 -7.68 6.90 23.92
N ILE A 51 -6.36 6.77 24.05
CA ILE A 51 -5.70 6.29 25.27
C ILE A 51 -4.81 7.43 25.77
N SER A 52 -4.97 7.81 27.03
CA SER A 52 -4.11 8.78 27.73
C SER A 52 -3.49 8.11 28.95
N ALA A 53 -2.21 8.40 29.19
CA ALA A 53 -1.47 7.92 30.35
C ALA A 53 -0.65 9.07 30.91
N LYS A 54 -0.59 9.19 32.24
CA LYS A 54 0.31 10.11 32.94
C LYS A 54 1.59 9.35 33.26
N LEU A 55 2.72 9.96 32.92
CA LEU A 55 4.06 9.40 33.12
C LEU A 55 4.88 10.43 33.88
N THR A 56 5.78 9.96 34.73
CA THR A 56 6.88 10.79 35.23
C THR A 56 7.88 11.07 34.10
N GLU A 57 8.71 12.09 34.28
CA GLU A 57 9.72 12.48 33.29
C GLU A 57 10.72 11.34 33.01
N LYS A 58 11.15 10.63 34.06
CA LYS A 58 12.04 9.47 33.93
C LYS A 58 11.40 8.33 33.13
N GLU A 59 10.14 8.02 33.40
CA GLU A 59 9.40 6.97 32.68
C GLU A 59 9.20 7.34 31.20
N PHE A 60 8.91 8.62 30.93
CA PHE A 60 8.75 9.10 29.56
C PHE A 60 10.05 8.95 28.76
N GLU A 61 11.19 9.34 29.32
CA GLU A 61 12.47 9.27 28.62
C GLU A 61 12.89 7.82 28.34
N ILE A 62 12.66 6.90 29.29
CA ILE A 62 12.89 5.46 29.06
C ILE A 62 12.04 4.94 27.89
N LEU A 63 10.77 5.33 27.81
CA LEU A 63 9.89 4.93 26.70
C LEU A 63 10.29 5.57 25.38
N ARG A 64 10.77 6.82 25.42
CA ARG A 64 11.28 7.54 24.25
C ARG A 64 12.49 6.84 23.63
N ILE A 65 13.51 6.53 24.43
CA ILE A 65 14.72 5.85 23.96
C ILE A 65 14.38 4.49 23.34
N LYS A 66 13.49 3.73 23.98
CA LYS A 66 13.02 2.44 23.45
C LYS A 66 12.28 2.58 22.12
N ALA A 67 11.44 3.61 21.99
CA ALA A 67 10.70 3.89 20.76
C ALA A 67 11.65 4.33 19.62
N GLU A 68 12.63 5.20 19.92
CA GLU A 68 13.64 5.67 18.96
C GLU A 68 14.52 4.52 18.46
N LYS A 69 14.95 3.62 19.34
CA LYS A 69 15.72 2.41 18.96
C LYS A 69 14.99 1.52 17.94
N LEU A 70 13.65 1.53 17.98
CA LEU A 70 12.79 0.76 17.07
C LEU A 70 12.29 1.60 15.88
N ASN A 71 12.74 2.85 15.74
CA ASN A 71 12.28 3.81 14.75
C ASN A 71 10.75 4.03 14.77
N LEU A 72 10.17 4.09 15.97
CA LEU A 72 8.74 4.29 16.20
C LEU A 72 8.48 5.62 16.93
N LYS A 73 7.33 6.24 16.62
CA LYS A 73 6.79 7.33 17.47
C LYS A 73 6.38 6.76 18.82
N ILE A 74 6.57 7.52 19.91
CA ILE A 74 6.18 7.15 21.28
C ILE A 74 4.73 6.67 21.34
N SER A 75 3.79 7.40 20.72
CA SER A 75 2.37 7.03 20.72
C SER A 75 2.09 5.67 20.09
N LYS A 76 2.84 5.30 19.04
CA LYS A 76 2.76 3.99 18.38
C LYS A 76 3.38 2.91 19.26
N TYR A 77 4.54 3.18 19.84
CA TYR A 77 5.24 2.25 20.74
C TYR A 77 4.40 1.91 21.98
N VAL A 78 3.88 2.93 22.68
CA VAL A 78 3.03 2.74 23.87
C VAL A 78 1.78 1.94 23.55
N ARG A 79 1.11 2.21 22.42
CA ARG A 79 -0.08 1.47 21.99
C ARG A 79 0.24 -0.01 21.69
N LEU A 80 1.40 -0.30 21.11
CA LEU A 80 1.82 -1.69 20.86
C LEU A 80 2.08 -2.44 22.18
N VAL A 81 2.82 -1.82 23.11
CA VAL A 81 3.05 -2.37 24.45
C VAL A 81 1.73 -2.63 25.19
N LEU A 82 0.79 -1.67 25.16
CA LEU A 82 -0.50 -1.77 25.87
C LEU A 82 -1.48 -2.79 25.27
N THR A 83 -1.39 -3.08 23.97
CA THR A 83 -2.32 -4.01 23.32
C THR A 83 -1.75 -5.42 23.23
N GLU A 84 -0.60 -5.67 23.87
CA GLU A 84 0.18 -6.92 23.79
C GLU A 84 0.38 -7.41 22.35
N LYS A 85 0.21 -6.51 21.38
CA LYS A 85 0.47 -6.83 19.99
C LYS A 85 1.97 -6.98 19.90
N GLU A 86 2.38 -8.20 19.63
CA GLU A 86 3.77 -8.55 19.39
C GLU A 86 4.37 -7.48 18.47
N LEU A 87 5.43 -6.83 18.95
CA LEU A 87 6.17 -5.83 18.20
C LEU A 87 6.89 -6.57 17.06
N LYS A 88 6.14 -6.82 15.99
CA LYS A 88 6.56 -7.42 14.71
C LYS A 88 7.50 -6.48 13.92
N VAL A 89 8.32 -5.71 14.62
CA VAL A 89 9.30 -4.76 14.05
C VAL A 89 10.29 -5.47 13.13
N ASN A 90 10.50 -6.77 13.35
CA ASN A 90 11.41 -7.60 12.55
C ASN A 90 10.72 -8.72 11.76
N GLU A 91 9.38 -8.81 11.75
CA GLU A 91 8.64 -9.94 11.17
C GLU A 91 8.99 -10.18 9.69
N PHE A 92 9.20 -9.10 8.94
CA PHE A 92 9.53 -9.17 7.52
C PHE A 92 10.97 -8.77 7.21
N LYS A 93 11.82 -8.56 8.23
CA LYS A 93 13.19 -8.09 8.01
C LYS A 93 14.03 -9.13 7.30
N THR A 94 13.86 -10.41 7.66
CA THR A 94 14.49 -11.53 6.94
C THR A 94 14.00 -11.59 5.50
N ASP A 95 12.70 -11.42 5.28
CA ASP A 95 12.11 -11.48 3.94
C ASP A 95 12.58 -10.32 3.06
N GLU A 96 12.67 -9.10 3.61
CA GLU A 96 13.21 -7.90 2.96
C GLU A 96 14.67 -8.09 2.55
N VAL A 97 15.50 -8.63 3.45
CA VAL A 97 16.91 -8.91 3.18
C VAL A 97 17.06 -9.95 2.06
N LEU A 98 16.28 -11.04 2.12
CA LEU A 98 16.31 -12.08 1.09
C LEU A 98 15.83 -11.56 -0.28
N LEU A 99 14.82 -10.70 -0.32
CA LEU A 99 14.39 -10.02 -1.54
C LEU A 99 15.49 -9.12 -2.11
N SER A 100 16.18 -8.36 -1.26
CA SER A 100 17.31 -7.52 -1.66
C SER A 100 18.44 -8.36 -2.29
N TYR A 101 18.81 -9.48 -1.65
CA TYR A 101 19.79 -10.41 -2.20
C TYR A 101 19.35 -11.02 -3.52
N GLY A 102 18.11 -11.51 -3.62
CA GLY A 102 17.56 -12.06 -4.86
C GLY A 102 17.62 -11.05 -6.01
N ASN A 103 17.30 -9.78 -5.76
CA ASN A 103 17.41 -8.71 -6.74
C ASN A 103 18.87 -8.46 -7.17
N ASN A 104 19.82 -8.45 -6.23
CA ASN A 104 21.23 -8.28 -6.54
C ASN A 104 21.79 -9.45 -7.36
N PHE A 105 21.42 -10.68 -7.03
CA PHE A 105 21.79 -11.85 -7.82
C PHE A 105 21.23 -11.79 -9.25
N ASN A 106 19.98 -11.35 -9.42
CA ASN A 106 19.41 -11.13 -10.75
C ASN A 106 20.17 -10.04 -11.55
N ARG A 107 20.61 -8.97 -10.89
CA ARG A 107 21.45 -7.94 -11.53
C ARG A 107 22.80 -8.49 -11.97
N ILE A 108 23.46 -9.27 -11.11
CA ILE A 108 24.74 -9.92 -11.43
C ILE A 108 24.54 -10.90 -12.60
N LYS A 109 23.50 -11.73 -12.58
CA LYS A 109 23.13 -12.63 -13.66
C LYS A 109 22.97 -11.89 -14.99
N ASN A 110 22.29 -10.75 -14.97
CA ASN A 110 22.08 -9.93 -16.16
C ASN A 110 23.39 -9.31 -16.66
N LEU A 111 24.24 -8.82 -15.75
CA LEU A 111 25.56 -8.30 -16.10
C LEU A 111 26.41 -9.36 -16.80
N LEU A 112 26.47 -10.57 -16.24
CA LEU A 112 27.24 -11.70 -16.78
C LEU A 112 26.74 -12.18 -18.15
N ARG A 113 25.52 -11.82 -18.57
CA ARG A 113 25.02 -12.11 -19.93
C ARG A 113 25.68 -11.25 -21.00
N ASN A 114 26.28 -10.12 -20.64
CA ASN A 114 26.95 -9.25 -21.61
C ASN A 114 28.14 -9.95 -22.26
N ARG A 115 28.41 -9.60 -23.52
CA ARG A 115 29.45 -10.23 -24.34
C ARG A 115 30.84 -10.09 -23.73
N GLU A 116 31.10 -8.99 -23.02
CA GLU A 116 32.36 -8.68 -22.32
C GLU A 116 32.74 -9.75 -21.29
N PHE A 117 31.76 -10.43 -20.70
CA PHE A 117 31.99 -11.49 -19.70
C PHE A 117 32.01 -12.89 -20.31
N SER A 118 32.06 -13.03 -21.64
CA SER A 118 32.02 -14.36 -22.29
C SER A 118 33.31 -15.16 -22.10
N SER A 119 34.44 -14.48 -21.87
CA SER A 119 35.75 -15.10 -21.59
C SER A 119 35.95 -15.48 -20.13
N LEU A 120 34.99 -15.20 -19.26
CA LEU A 120 35.08 -15.54 -17.84
C LEU A 120 34.94 -17.06 -17.67
N GLU A 121 36.03 -17.71 -17.27
CA GLU A 121 36.16 -19.18 -17.15
C GLU A 121 35.04 -19.79 -16.29
N ASN A 122 34.77 -19.20 -15.12
CA ASN A 122 33.79 -19.72 -14.17
C ASN A 122 32.37 -19.19 -14.39
N LYS A 123 32.09 -18.53 -15.52
CA LYS A 123 30.78 -17.90 -15.78
C LYS A 123 29.62 -18.89 -15.67
N ALA A 124 29.78 -20.09 -16.23
CA ALA A 124 28.72 -21.10 -16.21
C ALA A 124 28.42 -21.61 -14.79
N GLU A 125 29.45 -21.74 -13.96
CA GLU A 125 29.32 -22.12 -12.55
C GLU A 125 28.62 -21.02 -11.74
N ILE A 126 29.10 -19.78 -11.83
CA ILE A 126 28.50 -18.63 -11.15
C ILE A 126 27.02 -18.46 -11.52
N MET A 127 26.67 -18.60 -12.81
CA MET A 127 25.29 -18.50 -13.27
C MET A 127 24.40 -19.60 -12.68
N ARG A 128 24.93 -20.82 -12.55
CA ARG A 128 24.22 -21.96 -11.95
C ARG A 128 24.00 -21.75 -10.45
N GLU A 129 25.01 -21.27 -9.72
CA GLU A 129 24.89 -20.96 -8.30
C GLU A 129 23.86 -19.85 -8.04
N ILE A 130 23.89 -18.78 -8.84
CA ILE A 130 22.90 -17.71 -8.79
C ILE A 130 21.49 -18.25 -8.99
N GLU A 131 21.28 -19.14 -9.97
CA GLU A 131 19.97 -19.77 -10.19
C GLU A 131 19.54 -20.66 -9.02
N GLY A 132 20.46 -21.42 -8.44
CA GLY A 132 20.21 -22.22 -7.24
C GLY A 132 19.77 -21.37 -6.05
N VAL A 133 20.54 -20.34 -5.72
CA VAL A 133 20.27 -19.45 -4.58
C VAL A 133 18.98 -18.67 -4.78
N THR A 134 18.74 -18.11 -5.97
CA THR A 134 17.50 -17.37 -6.25
C THR A 134 16.26 -18.26 -6.17
N LYS A 135 16.35 -19.53 -6.58
CA LYS A 135 15.28 -20.52 -6.41
C LYS A 135 15.03 -20.85 -4.93
N LEU A 136 16.07 -21.02 -4.12
CA LEU A 136 15.93 -21.25 -2.67
C LEU A 136 15.27 -20.06 -1.97
N ILE A 137 15.68 -18.83 -2.31
CA ILE A 137 15.05 -17.59 -1.82
C ILE A 137 13.56 -17.57 -2.19
N TYR A 138 13.24 -17.85 -3.46
CA TYR A 138 11.86 -17.89 -3.93
C TYR A 138 11.02 -18.92 -3.16
N ASN A 139 11.54 -20.13 -2.98
CA ASN A 139 10.83 -21.18 -2.25
C ASN A 139 10.57 -20.78 -0.79
N TYR A 140 11.58 -20.20 -0.12
CA TYR A 140 11.45 -19.71 1.25
C TYR A 140 10.37 -18.63 1.40
N LEU A 141 10.31 -17.68 0.46
CA LEU A 141 9.38 -16.54 0.52
C LEU A 141 7.95 -16.87 0.08
N TYR A 142 7.78 -17.79 -0.88
CA TYR A 142 6.51 -17.97 -1.58
C TYR A 142 5.92 -19.37 -1.50
N GLN A 143 6.75 -20.42 -1.37
CA GLN A 143 6.27 -21.81 -1.41
C GLN A 143 6.16 -22.44 -0.01
N ASN A 144 7.00 -22.03 0.94
CA ASN A 144 6.94 -22.50 2.34
C ASN A 144 5.87 -21.80 3.18
N ARG A 145 4.75 -21.36 2.58
CA ARG A 145 3.65 -20.65 3.26
C ARG A 145 2.72 -21.55 4.08
N VAL A 146 3.24 -22.63 4.64
CA VAL A 146 2.69 -23.21 5.87
C VAL A 146 3.50 -22.62 7.01
N ARG A 147 3.28 -21.32 7.27
CA ARG A 147 3.70 -20.71 8.54
C ARG A 147 2.40 -20.44 9.26
N ASP A 148 2.16 -21.28 10.27
CA ASP A 148 0.98 -21.35 11.12
C ASP A 148 0.27 -19.99 11.28
N GLU A 149 -0.89 -19.86 10.64
CA GLU A 149 -2.00 -19.02 11.12
C GLU A 149 -2.95 -19.89 11.95
#